data_AF-A0AAV2HSS9-F1
#
_entry.id   AF-A0AAV2HSS9-F1
#
_cell.length_a   1.000
_cell.length_b   1.000
_cell.length_c   1.000
_cell.angle_alpha   90.00
_cell.angle_beta   90.00
_cell.angle_gamma   90.00
#
_symmetry.space_group_name_H-M   'P 1'
#
loop_
_entity.id
_entity.type
_entity.pdbx_description
1 polymer ?
#
loop_
_entity_poly.entity_id
_entity_poly.type
_entity_poly.pdbx_seq_one_letter_code
_entity_poly.pdbx_strand_id
1 'polypeptide(L)'
;MWFALVFNRPSEHPRISPKELKYISEETHSYLNTKKKVHPPWLKMLASPAVWAIVIATSTFTWVYSWVLCYLPMYMQDVLRYNISQNAMLSSLPFVGKFATGLICGYLADRLLRTSLSVSRNRKIFQMIGKY
;
A
#
# COMPACT_ATOMS: atom_id res chain seq x y z
N MET A 1 -8.38 -24.01 0.99
CA MET A 1 -7.09 -23.84 1.69
C MET A 1 -7.05 -22.57 2.57
N TRP A 2 -7.65 -21.43 2.18
CA TRP A 2 -7.68 -20.18 2.97
C TRP A 2 -8.29 -20.30 4.38
N PHE A 3 -9.47 -20.92 4.51
CA PHE A 3 -10.17 -21.07 5.79
C PHE A 3 -9.42 -21.89 6.85
N ALA A 4 -8.43 -22.70 6.45
CA ALA A 4 -7.66 -23.52 7.38
C ALA A 4 -6.48 -22.74 8.00
N LEU A 5 -6.06 -21.64 7.38
CA LEU A 5 -4.83 -20.90 7.73
C LEU A 5 -5.09 -19.46 8.16
N VAL A 6 -6.26 -18.90 7.84
CA VAL A 6 -6.60 -17.49 8.11
C VAL A 6 -7.71 -17.40 9.13
N PHE A 7 -7.42 -16.74 10.25
CA PHE A 7 -8.35 -16.48 11.34
C PHE A 7 -8.58 -14.97 11.47
N ASN A 8 -9.84 -14.55 11.60
CA ASN A 8 -10.20 -13.14 11.65
C ASN A 8 -9.89 -12.49 13.02
N ARG A 9 -9.75 -13.31 14.06
CA ARG A 9 -9.42 -12.85 15.41
C ARG A 9 -8.14 -13.49 15.90
N PRO A 10 -7.25 -12.71 16.54
CA PRO A 10 -6.05 -13.25 17.19
C PRO A 10 -6.39 -14.34 18.23
N SER A 11 -7.56 -14.23 18.89
CA SER A 11 -8.04 -15.20 19.88
C SER A 11 -8.50 -16.55 19.30
N GLU A 12 -8.80 -16.61 18.01
CA GLU A 12 -9.26 -17.83 17.33
C GLU A 12 -8.09 -18.60 16.69
N HIS A 13 -6.87 -18.03 16.73
CA HIS A 13 -5.70 -18.60 16.09
C HIS A 13 -5.06 -19.71 16.95
N PRO A 14 -4.98 -20.97 16.49
CA PRO A 14 -4.56 -22.12 17.31
C PRO A 14 -3.07 -22.11 17.68
N ARG A 15 -2.24 -21.31 17.01
CA ARG A 15 -0.78 -21.30 17.16
C ARG A 15 -0.20 -20.01 17.75
N ILE A 16 -1.05 -19.12 18.27
CA ILE A 16 -0.61 -17.83 18.83
C ILE A 16 0.01 -18.01 20.23
N SER A 17 1.10 -17.31 20.49
CA SER A 17 1.74 -17.30 21.82
C SER A 17 0.97 -16.39 22.79
N PRO A 18 0.84 -16.74 24.08
CA PRO A 18 0.18 -15.87 25.06
C PRO A 18 0.86 -14.50 25.21
N LYS A 19 2.17 -14.39 24.94
CA LYS A 19 2.90 -13.10 24.95
C LYS A 19 2.50 -12.21 23.77
N GLU A 20 2.36 -12.80 22.59
CA GLU A 20 1.96 -12.11 21.36
C GLU A 20 0.49 -11.68 21.43
N LEU A 21 -0.38 -12.56 21.94
CA LEU A 21 -1.79 -12.24 22.18
C LEU A 21 -1.92 -11.05 23.13
N LYS A 22 -1.15 -11.04 24.23
CA LYS A 22 -1.15 -9.93 25.18
C LYS A 22 -0.70 -8.63 24.52
N TYR A 23 0.42 -8.64 23.79
CA TYR A 23 0.93 -7.47 23.05
C TYR A 23 -0.10 -6.90 22.06
N ILE A 24 -0.68 -7.74 21.21
CA ILE A 24 -1.69 -7.33 20.24
C ILE A 24 -2.94 -6.82 20.96
N SER A 25 -3.38 -7.51 22.02
CA SER A 25 -4.56 -7.11 22.77
C SER A 25 -4.37 -5.75 23.45
N GLU A 26 -3.24 -5.49 24.10
CA GLU A 26 -2.97 -4.22 24.80
C GLU A 26 -2.96 -3.04 23.83
N GLU A 27 -2.30 -3.17 22.68
CA GLU A 27 -2.34 -2.19 21.58
C GLU A 27 -3.76 -2.02 21.02
N THR A 28 -4.49 -3.12 20.84
CA THR A 28 -5.84 -3.11 20.26
C THR A 28 -6.90 -2.55 21.22
N HIS A 29 -6.76 -2.77 22.53
CA HIS A 29 -7.69 -2.30 23.57
C HIS A 29 -7.73 -0.77 23.66
N SER A 30 -6.62 -0.09 23.35
CA SER A 30 -6.57 1.38 23.22
C SER A 30 -7.56 1.90 22.16
N TYR A 31 -7.69 1.20 21.03
CA TYR A 31 -8.61 1.57 19.96
C TYR A 31 -10.06 1.09 20.19
N LEU A 32 -10.23 -0.06 20.84
CA LEU A 32 -11.54 -0.70 21.02
C LEU A 32 -12.36 -0.18 22.20
N ASN A 33 -11.82 0.62 23.12
CA ASN A 33 -12.64 1.25 24.18
C ASN A 33 -13.71 2.21 23.64
N THR A 34 -13.67 2.53 22.34
CA THR A 34 -14.73 3.23 21.61
C THR A 34 -15.80 2.26 21.08
N LYS A 35 -16.33 1.35 21.91
CA LYS A 35 -17.44 0.43 21.54
C LYS A 35 -18.80 1.12 21.49
N LYS A 36 -18.94 2.22 20.74
CA LYS A 36 -20.25 2.54 20.15
C LYS A 36 -20.25 1.92 18.76
N LYS A 37 -21.32 1.20 18.39
CA LYS A 37 -21.63 0.91 16.99
C LYS A 37 -21.90 2.27 16.32
N VAL A 38 -20.83 2.98 15.99
CA VAL A 38 -20.93 4.23 15.26
C VAL A 38 -21.15 3.83 13.82
N HIS A 39 -22.31 4.18 13.27
CA HIS A 39 -22.54 4.05 11.84
C HIS A 39 -21.44 4.86 11.13
N PRO A 40 -20.66 4.25 10.22
CA PRO A 40 -19.61 4.97 9.52
C PRO A 40 -20.25 6.17 8.80
N PRO A 41 -19.78 7.40 9.04
CA PRO A 41 -20.43 8.59 8.52
C PRO A 41 -20.05 8.78 7.04
N TRP A 42 -20.60 7.94 6.16
CA TRP A 42 -20.29 7.88 4.73
C TRP A 42 -20.33 9.26 4.05
N LEU A 43 -21.39 10.04 4.32
CA LEU A 43 -21.54 11.40 3.79
C LEU A 43 -20.42 12.34 4.24
N LYS A 44 -19.99 12.26 5.51
CA LYS A 44 -18.89 13.09 6.02
C LYS A 44 -17.53 12.65 5.46
N MET A 45 -17.35 11.34 5.22
CA MET A 45 -16.15 10.82 4.57
C MET A 45 -16.07 11.27 3.11
N LEU A 46 -17.18 11.18 2.36
CA LEU A 46 -17.26 11.65 0.98
C LEU A 46 -17.19 13.18 0.86
N ALA A 47 -17.60 13.93 1.89
CA ALA A 47 -17.42 15.38 1.92
C ALA A 47 -15.96 15.80 2.25
N SER A 48 -15.11 14.87 2.67
CA SER A 48 -13.73 15.18 3.06
C SER A 48 -12.84 15.40 1.82
N PRO A 49 -12.11 16.53 1.73
CA PRO A 49 -11.21 16.79 0.61
C PRO A 49 -10.05 15.79 0.54
N ALA A 50 -9.64 15.22 1.68
CA ALA A 50 -8.60 14.20 1.72
C ALA A 50 -9.01 12.90 0.99
N VAL A 51 -10.30 12.53 1.04
CA VAL A 51 -10.80 11.35 0.35
C VAL A 51 -10.77 11.58 -1.15
N TRP A 52 -11.22 12.74 -1.63
CA TRP A 52 -11.14 13.10 -3.05
C TRP A 52 -9.71 13.19 -3.57
N ALA A 53 -8.78 13.72 -2.77
CA ALA A 53 -7.36 13.75 -3.14
C ALA A 53 -6.82 12.32 -3.39
N ILE A 54 -7.15 11.36 -2.52
CA ILE A 54 -6.76 9.95 -2.69
C ILE A 54 -7.43 9.33 -3.91
N VAL A 55 -8.74 9.57 -4.10
CA VAL A 55 -9.49 9.06 -5.25
C VAL A 55 -8.90 9.55 -6.56
N ILE A 56 -8.62 10.85 -6.67
CA ILE A 56 -8.02 11.44 -7.86
C ILE A 56 -6.60 10.89 -8.07
N ALA A 57 -5.77 10.85 -7.02
CA ALA A 57 -4.39 10.35 -7.13
C ALA A 57 -4.36 8.88 -7.61
N THR A 58 -5.19 8.02 -7.03
CA THR A 58 -5.29 6.61 -7.40
C THR A 58 -5.87 6.41 -8.79
N SER A 59 -6.86 7.21 -9.18
CA SER A 59 -7.45 7.20 -10.52
C SER A 59 -6.44 7.61 -11.58
N THR A 60 -5.73 8.73 -11.37
CA THR A 60 -4.69 9.21 -12.27
C THR A 60 -3.55 8.21 -12.39
N PHE A 61 -3.10 7.62 -11.27
CA PHE A 61 -2.08 6.58 -11.30
C PHE A 61 -2.52 5.37 -12.15
N THR A 62 -3.75 4.89 -11.95
CA THR A 62 -4.30 3.75 -12.69
C THR A 62 -4.44 4.07 -14.18
N TRP A 63 -4.88 5.28 -14.51
CA TRP A 63 -4.99 5.77 -15.89
C TRP A 63 -3.62 5.81 -16.57
N VAL A 64 -2.65 6.49 -15.96
CA VAL A 64 -1.29 6.64 -16.51
C VAL A 64 -0.63 5.28 -16.68
N TYR A 65 -0.77 4.40 -15.67
CA TYR A 65 -0.24 3.04 -15.75
C TYR A 65 -0.86 2.25 -16.91
N SER A 66 -2.18 2.33 -17.09
CA SER A 66 -2.87 1.66 -18.19
C SER A 66 -2.46 2.23 -19.55
N TRP A 67 -2.31 3.56 -19.64
CA TRP A 67 -1.78 4.22 -20.84
C TRP A 67 -0.38 3.72 -21.17
N VAL A 68 0.54 3.75 -20.21
CA VAL A 68 1.90 3.24 -20.42
C VAL A 68 1.86 1.78 -20.88
N LEU A 69 1.07 0.92 -20.25
CA LEU A 69 0.95 -0.48 -20.67
C LEU A 69 0.39 -0.67 -22.09
N CYS A 70 -0.51 0.20 -22.56
CA CYS A 70 -1.05 0.13 -23.92
C CYS A 70 -0.07 0.65 -24.97
N TYR A 71 0.67 1.73 -24.67
CA TYR A 71 1.58 2.36 -25.63
C TYR A 71 2.99 1.73 -25.64
N LEU A 72 3.40 1.09 -24.53
CA LEU A 72 4.66 0.35 -24.44
C LEU A 72 4.80 -0.75 -25.53
N PRO A 73 3.82 -1.64 -25.76
CA PRO A 73 3.94 -2.68 -26.79
C PRO A 73 3.91 -2.10 -28.20
N MET A 74 3.13 -1.05 -28.47
CA MET A 74 3.15 -0.35 -29.77
C MET A 74 4.53 0.25 -30.05
N TYR A 75 5.13 0.92 -29.06
CA TYR A 75 6.47 1.50 -29.20
C TYR A 75 7.54 0.42 -29.45
N MET A 76 7.49 -0.68 -28.71
CA MET A 76 8.43 -1.80 -28.89
C MET A 76 8.29 -2.47 -30.26
N GLN A 77 7.08 -2.51 -30.83
CA GLN A 77 6.81 -3.11 -32.13
C GLN A 77 7.18 -2.19 -33.30
N ASP A 78 6.75 -0.94 -33.29
CA ASP A 78 6.90 -0.02 -34.43
C ASP A 78 8.30 0.58 -34.53
N VAL A 79 8.92 0.93 -33.39
CA VAL A 79 10.22 1.62 -33.37
C VAL A 79 11.38 0.63 -33.21
N LEU A 80 11.21 -0.41 -32.40
CA LEU A 80 12.28 -1.31 -32.01
C LEU A 80 12.34 -2.62 -32.81
N ARG A 81 11.27 -2.98 -33.57
CA ARG A 81 11.17 -4.18 -34.42
C ARG A 81 11.63 -5.50 -33.77
N TYR A 82 11.41 -5.66 -32.46
CA TYR A 82 11.88 -6.83 -31.71
C TYR A 82 11.00 -8.07 -31.92
N ASN A 83 11.64 -9.24 -31.98
CA ASN A 83 10.99 -10.55 -32.15
C ASN A 83 10.21 -10.95 -30.88
N ILE A 84 9.02 -11.56 -31.04
CA ILE A 84 8.02 -11.82 -29.97
C ILE A 84 8.62 -12.50 -28.72
N SER A 85 9.67 -13.31 -28.89
CA SER A 85 10.33 -14.03 -27.79
C SER A 85 11.09 -13.13 -26.80
N GLN A 86 11.69 -12.01 -27.25
CA GLN A 86 12.37 -11.06 -26.35
C GLN A 86 11.39 -10.10 -25.67
N ASN A 87 10.21 -9.92 -26.26
CA ASN A 87 9.15 -9.06 -25.73
C ASN A 87 8.55 -9.62 -24.42
N ALA A 88 8.55 -10.94 -24.23
CA ALA A 88 8.12 -11.58 -22.98
C ALA A 88 9.06 -11.25 -21.81
N MET A 89 10.37 -11.26 -22.05
CA MET A 89 11.38 -10.88 -21.06
C MET A 89 11.22 -9.40 -20.67
N LEU A 90 11.06 -8.53 -21.66
CA LEU A 90 10.89 -7.09 -21.45
C LEU A 90 9.54 -6.74 -20.77
N SER A 91 8.47 -7.46 -21.10
CA SER A 91 7.14 -7.27 -20.50
C SER A 91 7.07 -7.75 -19.05
N SER A 92 7.93 -8.69 -18.64
CA SER A 92 8.03 -9.13 -17.24
C SER A 92 8.77 -8.13 -16.33
N LEU A 93 9.66 -7.31 -16.93
CA LEU A 93 10.49 -6.33 -16.23
C LEU A 93 9.69 -5.32 -15.37
N PRO A 94 8.60 -4.68 -15.84
CA PRO A 94 7.82 -3.77 -15.01
C PRO A 94 7.16 -4.47 -13.80
N PHE A 95 6.79 -5.75 -13.92
CA PHE A 95 6.22 -6.51 -12.82
C PHE A 95 7.27 -6.86 -11.77
N VAL A 96 8.46 -7.29 -12.20
CA VAL A 96 9.59 -7.56 -11.30
C VAL A 96 10.07 -6.27 -10.63
N GLY A 97 10.15 -5.17 -11.37
CA GLY A 97 10.46 -3.84 -10.83
C GLY A 97 9.44 -3.42 -9.77
N LYS A 98 8.14 -3.58 -10.04
CA LYS A 98 7.07 -3.30 -9.07
C LYS A 98 7.20 -4.15 -7.80
N PHE A 99 7.56 -5.42 -7.93
CA PHE A 99 7.79 -6.32 -6.79
C PHE A 99 9.00 -5.86 -5.95
N ALA A 100 10.14 -5.57 -6.60
CA ALA A 100 11.35 -5.11 -5.93
C ALA A 100 11.14 -3.76 -5.23
N THR A 101 10.51 -2.79 -5.88
CA THR A 101 10.17 -1.49 -5.27
C THR A 101 9.23 -1.68 -4.08
N GLY A 102 8.25 -2.59 -4.17
CA GLY A 102 7.36 -2.91 -3.06
C GLY A 102 8.11 -3.42 -1.82
N LEU A 103 9.09 -4.31 -2.01
CA LEU A 103 9.94 -4.81 -0.92
C LEU A 103 10.78 -3.70 -0.29
N ILE A 104 11.39 -2.84 -1.11
CA ILE A 104 12.22 -1.73 -0.63
C ILE A 104 11.36 -0.73 0.14
N CYS A 105 10.21 -0.34 -0.39
CA CYS A 105 9.29 0.58 0.27
C CYS A 105 8.74 0.00 1.59
N GLY A 106 8.39 -1.30 1.63
CA GLY A 106 7.98 -1.97 2.86
C GLY A 106 9.08 -1.94 3.91
N TYR A 107 10.30 -2.31 3.52
CA TYR A 107 11.47 -2.26 4.40
C TYR A 107 11.75 -0.84 4.92
N LEU A 108 11.67 0.17 4.06
CA LEU A 108 11.84 1.57 4.45
C LEU A 108 10.72 2.04 5.39
N ALA A 109 9.46 1.68 5.13
CA ALA A 109 8.33 2.03 5.99
C ALA A 109 8.47 1.42 7.38
N ASP A 110 8.86 0.14 7.47
CA ASP A 110 9.12 -0.55 8.74
C ASP A 110 10.30 0.07 9.50
N ARG A 111 11.38 0.47 8.79
CA ARG A 111 12.49 1.20 9.44
C ARG A 111 12.07 2.59 9.93
N LEU A 112 11.22 3.28 9.20
CA LEU A 112 10.73 4.62 9.53
C LEU A 112 9.74 4.60 10.70
N LEU A 113 8.98 3.51 10.86
CA LEU A 113 8.09 3.27 12.00
C LEU A 113 8.87 2.88 13.27
N ARG A 114 10.01 2.18 13.11
CA ARG A 114 10.88 1.77 14.23
C ARG A 114 11.79 2.88 14.74
N THR A 115 12.11 3.88 13.92
CA THR A 115 12.77 5.08 14.41
C THR A 115 11.71 6.00 15.04
N SER A 116 11.80 6.24 16.35
CA SER A 116 10.88 7.09 17.12
C SER A 116 11.01 8.59 16.78
N LEU A 117 11.11 8.93 15.50
CA LEU A 117 11.00 10.31 15.05
C LEU A 117 9.51 10.64 15.03
N SER A 118 9.08 11.35 16.09
CA SER A 118 7.77 11.99 16.21
C SER A 118 7.22 12.35 14.83
N VAL A 119 6.02 11.84 14.51
CA VAL A 119 5.30 11.99 13.23
C VAL A 119 5.37 13.42 12.66
N SER A 120 5.49 14.41 13.55
CA SER A 120 5.69 15.83 13.27
C SER A 120 7.00 16.18 12.53
N ARG A 121 8.13 15.51 12.79
CA ARG A 121 9.43 15.83 12.16
C ARG A 121 9.54 15.25 10.75
N ASN A 122 8.95 14.09 10.53
CA ASN A 122 8.89 13.46 9.21
C ASN A 122 8.01 14.28 8.25
N ARG A 123 6.85 14.78 8.73
CA ARG A 123 6.01 15.73 7.98
C ARG A 123 6.73 17.03 7.63
N LYS A 124 7.61 17.54 8.51
CA LYS A 124 8.41 18.75 8.24
C LYS A 124 9.49 18.52 7.18
N ILE A 125 10.15 17.36 7.18
CA ILE A 125 11.18 17.03 6.18
C ILE A 125 10.56 16.85 4.80
N PHE A 126 9.44 16.13 4.69
CA PHE A 126 8.73 15.97 3.42
C PHE A 126 8.19 17.31 2.87
N GLN A 127 7.72 18.23 3.73
CA GLN A 127 7.29 19.57 3.30
C GLN A 127 8.45 20.48 2.87
N MET A 128 9.64 20.33 3.44
CA MET A 128 10.83 21.12 3.05
C MET A 128 11.41 20.65 1.72
N ILE A 129 11.39 19.34 1.45
CA ILE A 129 11.87 18.77 0.19
C ILE A 129 10.91 19.11 -0.97
N GLY A 130 9.61 19.22 -0.70
CA GLY A 130 8.60 19.55 -1.73
C GLY A 130 8.41 21.04 -2.04
N LYS A 131 9.25 21.93 -1.50
CA LYS A 131 9.18 23.38 -1.73
C LYS A 131 10.29 23.95 -2.63
N TYR A 132 11.06 23.08 -3.27
CA TYR A 132 12.01 23.43 -4.34
C TYR A 132 11.84 22.49 -5.52
#